data_AF-A0A918RSW3-F1
#
_entry.id   AF-A0A918RSW3-F1
#
_cell.length_a   1.000
_cell.length_b   1.000
_cell.length_c   1.000
_cell.angle_alpha   90.00
_cell.angle_beta   90.00
_cell.angle_gamma   90.00
#
_symmetry.space_group_name_H-M   'P 1'
#
loop_
_entity.id
_entity.type
_entity.pdbx_description
1 polymer ?
#
loop_
_entity_poly.entity_id
_entity_poly.type
_entity_poly.pdbx_seq_one_letter_code
_entity_poly.pdbx_strand_id
1 'polypeptide(L)' 'MGRRLLEFVEARARALRLPEIRLYTNALMRENQKICPRFGYEAVERRVDGPYDRIHYRKRLT' A
#
# COMPACT_ATOMS: atom_id res chain seq x y z
N MET A 1 -2.21 -14.07 -4.16
CA MET A 1 -3.49 -13.31 -4.11
C MET A 1 -3.31 -11.80 -3.98
N GLY A 2 -2.25 -11.28 -3.35
CA GLY A 2 -2.08 -9.84 -3.12
C GLY A 2 -2.18 -8.94 -4.36
N ARG A 3 -1.72 -9.40 -5.53
CA ARG A 3 -1.82 -8.67 -6.80
C ARG A 3 -3.25 -8.29 -7.19
N ARG A 4 -4.20 -9.23 -7.14
CA ARG A 4 -5.61 -8.96 -7.53
C ARG A 4 -6.26 -7.93 -6.62
N LEU A 5 -5.93 -7.94 -5.33
CA LEU A 5 -6.39 -6.95 -4.37
C LEU A 5 -5.84 -5.56 -4.70
N LEU A 6 -4.55 -5.45 -5.03
CA LEU A 6 -3.95 -4.16 -5.42
C LEU A 6 -4.53 -3.61 -6.73
N GLU A 7 -4.74 -4.48 -7.73
CA GLU A 7 -5.38 -4.11 -9.00
C GLU A 7 -6.82 -3.64 -8.80
N PHE A 8 -7.59 -4.31 -7.94
CA PHE A 8 -8.95 -3.90 -7.60
C PHE A 8 -9.01 -2.54 -6.89
N VAL A 9 -8.14 -2.32 -5.89
CA VAL A 9 -8.09 -1.05 -5.15
C VAL A 9 -7.73 0.09 -6.10
N GLU A 10 -6.81 -0.14 -7.03
CA GLU A 10 -6.43 0.86 -8.03
C GLU A 10 -7.57 1.19 -9.00
N ALA A 11 -8.24 0.17 -9.54
CA ALA A 11 -9.40 0.38 -10.41
C ALA A 11 -10.50 1.19 -9.71
N ARG A 12 -10.77 0.87 -8.44
CA ARG A 12 -11.76 1.58 -7.63
C ARG A 12 -11.34 3.02 -7.34
N ALA A 13 -10.08 3.25 -6.98
CA ALA A 13 -9.59 4.59 -6.68
C ALA A 13 -9.58 5.50 -7.91
N ARG A 14 -9.26 4.96 -9.11
CA ARG A 14 -9.42 5.69 -10.37
C ARG A 14 -10.88 6.00 -10.69
N ALA A 15 -11.79 5.04 -10.50
CA ALA A 15 -13.22 5.26 -10.71
C ALA A 15 -13.77 6.37 -9.80
N LEU A 16 -13.24 6.49 -8.58
CA LEU A 16 -13.59 7.53 -7.62
C LEU A 16 -12.81 8.84 -7.80
N ARG A 17 -11.92 8.93 -8.80
CA ARG A 17 -11.03 10.09 -9.06
C ARG A 17 -10.23 10.51 -7.81
N LEU A 18 -9.81 9.54 -7.01
CA LEU A 18 -8.97 9.80 -5.84
C LEU A 18 -7.54 10.10 -6.26
N PRO A 19 -6.86 11.06 -5.60
CA PRO A 19 -5.51 11.46 -5.97
C PRO A 19 -4.42 10.46 -5.54
N GLU A 20 -4.71 9.60 -4.56
CA GLU A 20 -3.74 8.63 -4.03
C GLU A 20 -4.40 7.44 -3.34
N ILE A 21 -3.63 6.36 -3.22
CA ILE A 21 -3.93 5.17 -2.42
C ILE A 21 -2.94 5.12 -1.26
N ARG A 22 -3.46 4.93 -0.04
CA ARG A 22 -2.67 4.67 1.16
C ARG A 22 -2.88 3.23 1.61
N LEU A 23 -1.78 2.50 1.81
CA LEU A 23 -1.79 1.11 2.24
C LEU A 23 -0.97 0.96 3.52
N TYR A 24 -1.54 0.28 4.51
CA TYR A 24 -0.89 0.02 5.78
C TYR A 24 -0.64 -1.48 5.92
N THR A 25 0.62 -1.89 6.01
CA THR A 25 1.00 -3.30 6.16
C THR A 25 1.86 -3.48 7.40
N ASN A 26 1.78 -4.63 8.05
CA ASN A 26 2.69 -4.95 9.16
C ASN A 26 4.13 -5.11 8.62
N ALA A 27 5.12 -4.60 9.36
CA ALA A 27 6.54 -4.68 9.02
C ALA A 27 7.10 -6.12 9.00
N LEU A 28 6.39 -7.07 9.61
CA LEU A 28 6.73 -8.50 9.52
C LEU A 28 6.29 -9.11 8.18
N MET A 29 5.37 -8.48 7.44
CA MET A 29 4.90 -8.97 6.13
C MET A 29 5.92 -8.67 5.02
N ARG A 30 6.98 -9.47 4.94
CA ARG A 30 8.08 -9.28 3.97
C ARG A 30 7.64 -9.42 2.51
N GLU A 31 6.65 -10.26 2.22
CA GLU A 31 6.18 -10.43 0.84
C GLU A 31 5.50 -9.16 0.31
N ASN A 32 4.64 -8.53 1.11
CA ASN A 32 4.04 -7.24 0.77
C ASN A 32 5.10 -6.16 0.56
N GLN A 33 6.15 -6.11 1.38
CA GLN A 33 7.22 -5.13 1.23
C GLN A 33 7.98 -5.27 -0.08
N LYS A 34 8.17 -6.49 -0.58
CA LYS A 34 8.81 -6.74 -1.88
C LYS A 34 7.89 -6.39 -3.06
N ILE A 35 6.58 -6.57 -2.88
CA ILE A 35 5.58 -6.34 -3.92
C ILE A 35 5.21 -4.86 -4.05
N CYS A 36 5.01 -4.14 -2.94
CA CYS A 36 4.53 -2.76 -2.95
C CYS A 36 5.34 -1.82 -3.89
N PRO A 37 6.70 -1.78 -3.82
CA PRO A 37 7.49 -0.95 -4.72
C PRO A 37 7.32 -1.31 -6.20
N ARG A 38 7.19 -2.61 -6.51
CA ARG A 38 6.95 -3.08 -7.89
C ARG A 38 5.62 -2.62 -8.47
N PHE A 39 4.66 -2.34 -7.60
CA PHE A 39 3.35 -1.79 -7.97
C PHE A 39 3.31 -0.26 -7.89
N GLY A 40 4.45 0.42 -7.68
CA GLY A 40 4.52 1.88 -7.60
C GLY A 40 4.07 2.46 -6.25
N TYR A 41 4.01 1.63 -5.21
CA TYR A 41 3.81 2.11 -3.84
C TYR A 41 5.15 2.44 -3.20
N GLU A 42 5.24 3.64 -2.65
CA GLU A 42 6.40 4.14 -1.92
C GLU A 42 6.16 4.02 -0.42
N ALA A 43 7.13 3.49 0.34
CA ALA A 43 7.06 3.54 1.80
C ALA A 43 7.31 4.98 2.25
N VAL A 44 6.33 5.57 2.95
CA VAL A 44 6.38 6.98 3.40
C VAL A 44 6.66 7.11 4.89
N GLU A 45 6.23 6.14 5.68
CA GLU A 45 6.42 6.13 7.14
C GLU A 45 6.49 4.69 7.63
N ARG A 46 7.24 4.46 8.70
CA ARG A 46 7.12 3.24 9.51
C ARG A 46 6.90 3.67 10.95
N ARG A 47 5.83 3.17 11.55
CA ARG A 47 5.44 3.53 12.91
C ARG A 47 5.05 2.27 13.67
N VAL A 48 5.46 2.24 14.94
CA VAL A 48 4.93 1.28 15.91
C VAL A 48 3.62 1.83 16.45
N ASP A 49 2.52 1.17 16.14
CA ASP A 49 1.17 1.51 16.59
C ASP A 49 0.70 0.38 17.53
N GLY A 50 0.88 0.62 18.84
CA GLY A 50 0.65 -0.39 19.88
C GLY A 50 1.54 -1.64 19.70
N PRO A 51 0.98 -2.87 19.65
CA PRO A 51 1.78 -4.08 19.44
C PRO A 51 2.20 -4.30 17.98
N TYR A 52 1.80 -3.43 17.04
CA TYR A 52 2.02 -3.63 15.61
C TYR A 52 2.99 -2.60 15.04
N ASP A 53 4.11 -3.09 14.51
CA ASP A 53 4.97 -2.30 13.64
C ASP A 53 4.37 -2.25 12.22
N ARG A 54 4.02 -1.05 11.74
CA ARG A 54 3.35 -0.84 10.46
C ARG A 54 4.19 0.01 9.53
N ILE A 55 4.24 -0.39 8.27
CA ILE A 55 4.79 0.39 7.17
C ILE A 55 3.62 1.01 6.39
N HIS A 56 3.67 2.32 6.25
CA HIS A 56 2.73 3.13 5.53
C HIS A 56 3.25 3.31 4.11
N TYR A 57 2.47 2.86 3.14
CA TYR A 57 2.74 2.98 1.73
C TYR A 57 1.80 4.00 1.09
N ARG A 58 2.30 4.73 0.10
CA ARG A 58 1.54 5.66 -0.72
C ARG A 58 1.77 5.36 -2.20
N LYS A 59 0.71 5.38 -2.99
CA LYS A 59 0.77 5.42 -4.44
C LYS A 59 -0.09 6.57 -4.96
N ARG A 60 0.51 7.49 -5.70
CA ARG A 60 -0.23 8.57 -6.36
C ARG A 60 -0.90 8.04 -7.63
N LEU A 61 -2.13 8.47 -7.86
CA LEU A 61 -2.89 8.16 -9.06
C LEU A 61 -3.01 9.44 -9.88
N THR A 62 -1.88 9.85 -10.47
CA THR A 62 -1.85 10.84 -11.55
C THR A 62 -2.37 10.26 -12.85
#